data_AF-A0A537M623-F1
#
_entry.id   AF-A0A537M623-F1
#
_cell.length_a   1.000
_cell.length_b   1.000
_cell.length_c   1.000
_cell.angle_alpha   90.00
_cell.angle_beta   90.00
_cell.angle_gamma   90.00
#
_symmetry.space_group_name_H-M   'P 1'
#
loop_
_entity.id
_entity.type
_entity.pdbx_description
1 polymer ?
#
loop_
_entity_poly.entity_id
_entity_poly.type
_entity_poly.pdbx_seq_one_letter_code
_entity_poly.pdbx_strand_id
1 'polypeptide(L)'
;LYDYDKAFVIMPIEDAQTFLMMGDAVGMVKVQTVDPDRVGDILAPLSAAVTGRAVVADWRSMNQSLFQALAVEQVVMFVILSIIILVAVFNILSSLIMLVRAKTRDIAILRTMGATRAGMMKVFVTVGVTIGSLGIVAGLILGMVLLYFRQGAVNAVQRLTGQNLWDPSIRFLTELPSRTDPFEVAAVVIMAFLFSLLATLYPAWKAAGTDPVQVLRYE
;
A
#
# COMPACT_ATOMS: atom_id res chain seq x y z
N LEU A 1 -6.54 2.22 33.49
CA LEU A 1 -7.53 2.84 34.41
C LEU A 1 -6.88 3.36 35.70
N TYR A 2 -5.89 2.66 36.28
CA TYR A 2 -5.33 2.99 37.61
C TYR A 2 -4.44 4.26 37.72
N ASP A 3 -3.95 4.82 36.60
CA ASP A 3 -3.12 6.04 36.62
C ASP A 3 -3.89 7.34 36.30
N TYR A 4 -5.10 7.25 35.73
CA TYR A 4 -5.91 8.44 35.43
C TYR A 4 -6.52 9.06 36.69
N ASP A 5 -6.86 8.24 37.70
CA ASP A 5 -7.49 8.69 38.96
C ASP A 5 -6.55 9.47 39.90
N LYS A 6 -5.24 9.56 39.60
CA LYS A 6 -4.28 10.30 40.43
C LYS A 6 -4.11 11.77 40.03
N ALA A 7 -4.63 12.19 38.87
CA ALA A 7 -4.31 13.51 38.30
C ALA A 7 -5.53 14.34 37.85
N PHE A 8 -6.74 13.77 37.86
CA PHE A 8 -7.94 14.47 37.38
C PHE A 8 -9.05 14.46 38.43
N VAL A 9 -9.68 15.62 38.62
CA VAL A 9 -10.92 15.77 39.39
C VAL A 9 -12.01 16.19 38.41
N ILE A 10 -13.16 15.50 38.45
CA ILE A 10 -14.33 15.81 37.62
C ILE A 10 -15.39 16.41 38.53
N MET A 11 -15.86 17.61 38.20
CA MET A 11 -16.88 18.34 38.95
C MET A 11 -17.72 19.23 38.02
N PRO A 12 -18.91 19.69 38.44
CA PRO A 12 -19.72 20.64 37.68
C PRO A 12 -18.94 21.92 37.33
N ILE A 13 -19.21 22.49 36.16
CA ILE A 13 -18.46 23.65 35.63
C ILE A 13 -18.63 24.90 36.51
N GLU A 14 -19.81 25.12 37.08
CA GLU A 14 -20.12 26.25 37.97
C GLU A 14 -19.25 26.23 39.23
N ASP A 15 -19.10 25.04 39.83
CA ASP A 15 -18.24 24.82 41.00
C ASP A 15 -16.75 25.01 40.63
N ALA A 16 -16.34 24.50 39.46
CA ALA A 16 -14.97 24.64 38.98
C ALA A 16 -14.58 26.09 38.69
N GLN A 17 -15.48 26.87 38.10
CA GLN A 17 -15.30 28.31 37.83
C GLN A 17 -15.17 29.12 39.11
N THR A 18 -15.97 28.79 40.13
CA THR A 18 -15.90 29.42 41.46
C THR A 18 -14.58 29.07 42.15
N PHE A 19 -14.19 27.80 42.14
CA PHE A 19 -12.95 27.32 42.75
C PHE A 19 -11.69 27.92 42.11
N LEU A 20 -11.67 28.03 40.78
CA LEU A 20 -10.55 28.59 40.01
C LEU A 20 -10.59 30.12 39.88
N MET A 21 -11.58 30.79 40.47
CA MET A 21 -11.78 32.24 40.39
C MET A 21 -11.83 32.78 38.95
N MET A 22 -12.47 32.04 38.04
CA MET A 22 -12.54 32.38 36.60
C MET A 22 -13.76 33.22 36.22
N GLY A 23 -14.73 33.41 37.13
CA GLY A 23 -16.02 34.02 36.80
C GLY A 23 -16.72 33.23 35.69
N ASP A 24 -17.29 33.93 34.69
CA ASP A 24 -17.97 33.30 33.55
C ASP A 24 -17.02 32.77 32.44
N ALA A 25 -15.69 32.84 32.65
CA ALA A 25 -14.73 32.38 31.64
C ALA A 25 -14.62 30.84 31.61
N VAL A 26 -14.42 30.29 30.41
CA VAL A 26 -14.20 28.85 30.18
C VAL A 26 -12.85 28.67 29.48
N GLY A 27 -12.00 27.80 30.00
CA GLY A 27 -10.66 27.58 29.46
C GLY A 27 -10.63 26.80 28.14
N MET A 28 -11.43 25.73 28.01
CA MET A 28 -11.45 24.89 26.82
C MET A 28 -12.83 24.27 26.63
N VAL A 29 -13.32 24.31 25.38
CA VAL A 29 -14.52 23.59 24.97
C VAL A 29 -14.09 22.45 24.07
N LYS A 30 -14.37 21.22 24.48
CA LYS A 30 -14.14 20.03 23.64
C LYS A 30 -15.41 19.73 22.85
N VAL A 31 -15.27 19.68 21.54
CA VAL A 31 -16.35 19.28 20.63
C VAL A 31 -16.03 17.89 20.12
N GLN A 32 -16.95 16.95 20.33
CA GLN A 32 -16.84 15.60 19.77
C GLN A 32 -17.50 15.58 18.39
N THR A 33 -16.73 15.24 17.36
CA THR A 33 -17.25 15.10 16.00
C THR A 33 -17.69 13.67 15.71
N VAL A 34 -18.65 13.52 14.80
CA VAL A 34 -19.12 12.21 14.31
C VAL A 34 -18.10 11.51 13.41
N ASP A 35 -17.32 12.29 12.66
CA ASP A 35 -16.29 11.79 11.74
C ASP A 35 -14.97 12.51 12.03
N PRO A 36 -13.91 11.80 12.47
CA PRO A 36 -12.60 12.39 12.71
C PRO A 36 -11.90 12.83 11.42
N ASP A 37 -12.25 12.23 10.27
CA ASP A 37 -11.56 12.52 9.02
C ASP A 37 -12.02 13.83 8.37
N ARG A 38 -13.27 14.20 8.63
CA ARG A 38 -13.91 15.44 8.16
C ARG A 38 -13.83 16.58 9.17
N VAL A 39 -12.98 16.47 10.19
CA VAL A 39 -12.89 17.48 11.26
C VAL A 39 -12.60 18.89 10.72
N GLY A 40 -11.81 19.01 9.66
CA GLY A 40 -11.50 20.29 9.02
C GLY A 40 -12.75 20.98 8.43
N ASP A 41 -13.57 20.23 7.70
CA ASP A 41 -14.82 20.75 7.11
C ASP A 41 -15.83 21.13 8.19
N ILE A 42 -15.93 20.32 9.25
CA ILE A 42 -16.86 20.53 10.36
C ILE A 42 -16.47 21.78 11.15
N LEU A 43 -15.17 21.99 11.37
CA LEU A 43 -14.65 23.11 12.15
C LEU A 43 -14.49 24.39 11.35
N ALA A 44 -14.45 24.35 10.01
CA ALA A 44 -14.34 25.54 9.17
C ALA A 44 -15.38 26.65 9.47
N PRO A 45 -16.70 26.38 9.53
CA PRO A 45 -17.69 27.40 9.89
C PRO A 45 -17.54 27.86 11.35
N LEU A 46 -17.12 26.97 12.25
CA LEU A 46 -16.92 27.28 13.67
C LEU A 46 -15.72 28.24 13.85
N SER A 47 -14.62 27.95 13.14
CA SER A 47 -13.40 28.75 13.12
C SER A 47 -13.70 30.19 12.69
N ALA A 48 -14.48 30.37 11.62
CA ALA A 48 -14.93 31.69 11.19
C ALA A 48 -15.72 32.43 12.28
N ALA A 49 -16.64 31.75 12.97
CA ALA A 49 -17.49 32.35 14.00
C ALA A 49 -16.75 32.75 15.28
N VAL A 50 -15.66 32.07 15.62
CA VAL A 50 -14.87 32.31 16.85
C VAL A 50 -13.57 33.09 16.62
N THR A 51 -13.34 33.57 15.40
CA THR A 51 -12.16 34.37 15.02
C THR A 51 -11.94 35.53 16.00
N GLY A 52 -10.75 35.61 16.59
CA GLY A 52 -10.37 36.66 17.55
C GLY A 52 -10.87 36.46 18.98
N ARG A 53 -11.67 35.42 19.26
CA ARG A 53 -12.13 35.06 20.61
C ARG A 53 -11.56 33.75 21.13
N ALA A 54 -11.27 32.80 20.25
CA ALA A 54 -10.70 31.51 20.59
C ALA A 54 -9.78 30.98 19.48
N VAL A 55 -8.89 30.07 19.85
CA VAL A 55 -8.09 29.29 18.90
C VAL A 55 -8.75 27.93 18.73
N VAL A 56 -9.10 27.59 17.48
CA VAL A 56 -9.61 26.25 17.14
C VAL A 56 -8.42 25.35 16.85
N ALA A 57 -8.22 24.34 17.70
CA ALA A 57 -7.24 23.29 17.48
C ALA A 57 -7.98 21.96 17.28
N ASP A 58 -7.69 21.28 16.17
CA ASP A 58 -8.21 19.94 15.90
C ASP A 58 -7.25 18.85 16.40
N TRP A 59 -7.74 17.62 16.48
CA TRP A 59 -6.94 16.50 16.95
C TRP A 59 -5.73 16.17 16.04
N ARG A 60 -5.76 16.53 14.74
CA ARG A 60 -4.62 16.33 13.82
C ARG A 60 -3.51 17.33 14.11
N SER A 61 -3.87 18.59 14.35
CA SER A 61 -2.95 19.68 14.72
C SER A 61 -2.30 19.43 16.08
N MET A 62 -3.06 18.92 17.05
CA MET A 62 -2.53 18.55 18.37
C MET A 62 -1.56 17.36 18.31
N ASN A 63 -1.70 16.49 17.32
CA ASN A 63 -0.88 15.28 17.14
C ASN A 63 -0.05 15.35 15.85
N GLN A 64 0.38 16.54 15.45
CA GLN A 64 1.06 16.76 14.16
C GLN A 64 2.31 15.89 13.99
N SER A 65 3.08 15.66 15.05
CA SER A 65 4.26 14.78 15.02
C SER A 65 3.90 13.33 14.73
N LEU A 66 2.81 12.82 15.31
CA LEU A 66 2.30 11.46 15.03
C LEU A 66 1.84 11.36 13.57
N PHE A 67 1.11 12.35 13.07
CA PHE A 67 0.65 12.38 11.68
C PHE A 67 1.79 12.45 10.67
N GLN A 68 2.79 13.28 10.93
CA GLN A 68 3.98 13.34 10.09
C GLN A 68 4.74 12.02 10.10
N ALA A 69 4.88 11.37 11.26
CA ALA A 69 5.50 10.06 11.36
C ALA A 69 4.74 9.00 10.54
N LEU A 70 3.40 8.95 10.65
CA LEU A 70 2.56 8.04 9.88
C LEU A 70 2.63 8.30 8.38
N ALA A 71 2.65 9.56 7.95
CA ALA A 71 2.77 9.92 6.54
C ALA A 71 4.14 9.51 5.97
N VAL A 72 5.22 9.73 6.72
CA VAL A 72 6.57 9.29 6.34
C VAL A 72 6.62 7.76 6.27
N GLU A 73 6.02 7.05 7.24
CA GLU A 73 5.95 5.59 7.25
C GLU A 73 5.27 5.04 6.00
N GLN A 74 4.12 5.61 5.60
CA GLN A 74 3.42 5.21 4.36
C GLN A 74 4.30 5.39 3.11
N VAL A 75 5.02 6.52 3.02
CA VAL A 75 5.94 6.77 1.90
C VAL A 75 7.09 5.76 1.90
N VAL A 76 7.67 5.45 3.05
CA VAL A 76 8.75 4.45 3.18
C VAL A 76 8.25 3.07 2.75
N MET A 77 7.06 2.65 3.19
CA MET A 77 6.45 1.39 2.80
C MET A 77 6.21 1.30 1.29
N PHE A 78 5.74 2.39 0.67
CA PHE A 78 5.58 2.49 -0.78
C PHE A 78 6.90 2.34 -1.54
N VAL A 79 7.98 2.96 -1.06
CA VAL A 79 9.32 2.84 -1.67
C VAL A 79 9.84 1.41 -1.58
N ILE A 80 9.74 0.78 -0.41
CA ILE A 80 10.16 -0.62 -0.21
C ILE A 80 9.39 -1.54 -1.16
N LEU A 81 8.06 -1.40 -1.22
CA LEU A 81 7.21 -2.18 -2.12
C LEU A 81 7.62 -2.00 -3.58
N SER A 82 7.92 -0.77 -4.00
CA SER A 82 8.36 -0.46 -5.36
C SER A 82 9.67 -1.16 -5.73
N ILE A 83 10.63 -1.23 -4.79
CA ILE A 83 11.90 -1.96 -4.99
C ILE A 83 11.65 -3.46 -5.13
N ILE A 84 10.78 -4.04 -4.31
CA ILE A 84 10.43 -5.47 -4.41
C ILE A 84 9.80 -5.79 -5.77
N ILE A 85 8.88 -4.94 -6.23
CA ILE A 85 8.26 -5.08 -7.55
C ILE A 85 9.32 -4.98 -8.66
N LEU A 86 10.25 -4.02 -8.55
CA LEU A 86 11.33 -3.86 -9.52
C LEU A 86 12.19 -5.13 -9.62
N VAL A 87 12.57 -5.74 -8.49
CA VAL A 87 13.31 -7.01 -8.46
C VAL A 87 12.52 -8.14 -9.12
N ALA A 88 11.21 -8.24 -8.85
CA ALA A 88 10.34 -9.23 -9.48
C ALA A 88 10.26 -9.05 -11.00
N VAL A 89 10.18 -7.81 -11.46
CA VAL A 89 10.13 -7.47 -12.89
C VAL A 89 11.43 -7.86 -13.61
N PHE A 90 12.59 -7.66 -12.99
CA PHE A 90 13.87 -8.16 -13.52
C PHE A 90 13.91 -9.69 -13.63
N ASN A 91 13.27 -10.39 -12.70
CA ASN A 91 13.16 -11.85 -12.77
C ASN A 91 12.36 -12.30 -14.00
N ILE A 92 11.20 -11.66 -14.24
CA ILE A 92 10.37 -11.92 -15.43
C ILE A 92 11.17 -11.64 -16.71
N LEU A 93 11.87 -10.51 -16.77
CA LEU A 93 12.70 -10.13 -17.92
C LEU A 93 13.78 -11.19 -18.19
N SER A 94 14.48 -11.64 -17.14
CA SER A 94 15.51 -12.67 -17.25
C SER A 94 14.95 -14.00 -17.75
N SER A 95 13.78 -14.40 -17.23
CA SER A 95 13.08 -15.61 -17.65
C SER A 95 12.62 -15.55 -19.11
N LEU A 96 12.04 -14.42 -19.55
CA LEU A 96 11.61 -14.23 -20.94
C LEU A 96 12.78 -14.21 -21.92
N ILE A 97 13.90 -13.57 -21.56
CA ILE A 97 15.11 -13.61 -22.38
C ILE A 97 15.60 -15.05 -22.53
N MET A 98 15.60 -15.81 -21.43
CA MET A 98 15.99 -17.22 -21.46
C MET A 98 15.06 -18.05 -22.35
N LEU A 99 13.74 -17.82 -22.25
CA LEU A 99 12.72 -18.49 -23.07
C LEU A 99 12.94 -18.19 -24.56
N VAL A 100 13.17 -16.92 -24.93
CA VAL A 100 13.46 -16.53 -26.31
C VAL A 100 14.72 -17.24 -26.82
N ARG A 101 15.79 -17.27 -26.01
CA ARG A 101 17.04 -17.95 -26.38
C ARG A 101 16.83 -19.45 -26.60
N ALA A 102 16.10 -20.12 -25.70
CA ALA A 102 15.78 -21.54 -25.83
C ALA A 102 14.91 -21.84 -27.06
N LYS A 103 14.09 -20.88 -27.50
CA LYS A 103 13.17 -21.00 -28.64
C LYS A 103 13.68 -20.38 -29.95
N THR A 104 14.96 -19.98 -30.01
CA THR A 104 15.55 -19.30 -31.19
C THR A 104 15.37 -20.11 -32.49
N ARG A 105 15.48 -21.44 -32.45
CA ARG A 105 15.26 -22.33 -33.60
C ARG A 105 13.80 -22.31 -34.08
N ASP A 106 12.87 -22.47 -33.15
CA ASP A 106 11.42 -22.44 -33.45
C ASP A 106 11.02 -21.08 -34.05
N ILE A 107 11.60 -19.99 -33.54
CA ILE A 107 11.44 -18.64 -34.10
C ILE A 107 11.97 -18.56 -35.54
N ALA A 108 13.15 -19.12 -35.80
CA ALA A 108 13.74 -19.12 -37.14
C ALA A 108 12.87 -19.91 -38.15
N ILE A 109 12.34 -21.07 -37.76
CA ILE A 109 11.43 -21.86 -38.59
C ILE A 109 10.14 -21.10 -38.89
N LEU A 110 9.54 -20.45 -37.88
CA LEU A 110 8.35 -19.62 -38.09
C LEU A 110 8.65 -18.44 -39.04
N ARG A 111 9.82 -17.83 -38.90
CA ARG A 111 10.27 -16.72 -39.77
C ARG A 111 10.50 -17.18 -41.21
N THR A 112 11.01 -18.39 -41.45
CA THR A 112 11.16 -18.93 -42.81
C THR A 112 9.83 -19.34 -43.42
N MET A 113 8.85 -19.75 -42.61
CA MET A 113 7.47 -19.99 -43.05
C MET A 113 6.65 -18.70 -43.32
N GLY A 114 7.26 -17.52 -43.16
CA GLY A 114 6.61 -16.23 -43.48
C GLY A 114 6.11 -15.42 -42.28
N ALA A 115 6.42 -15.82 -41.04
CA ALA A 115 6.06 -15.02 -39.88
C ALA A 115 6.78 -13.67 -39.88
N THR A 116 6.00 -12.59 -39.77
CA THR A 116 6.53 -11.22 -39.71
C THR A 116 7.17 -10.95 -38.34
N ARG A 117 8.11 -9.98 -38.31
CA ARG A 117 8.71 -9.52 -37.03
C ARG A 117 7.64 -9.06 -36.02
N ALA A 118 6.60 -8.39 -36.51
CA ALA A 118 5.46 -7.97 -35.69
C ALA A 118 4.66 -9.16 -35.14
N GLY A 119 4.49 -10.23 -35.93
CA GLY A 119 3.87 -11.48 -35.48
C GLY A 119 4.64 -12.13 -34.34
N MET A 120 5.97 -12.24 -34.48
CA MET A 120 6.83 -12.75 -33.41
C MET A 120 6.76 -11.89 -32.15
N MET A 121 6.79 -10.56 -32.31
CA MET A 121 6.69 -9.63 -31.18
C MET A 121 5.35 -9.78 -30.44
N LYS A 122 4.23 -9.91 -31.17
CA LYS A 122 2.89 -10.14 -30.58
C LYS A 122 2.85 -11.43 -29.75
N VAL A 123 3.45 -12.52 -30.22
CA VAL A 123 3.47 -13.79 -29.48
C VAL A 123 4.18 -13.61 -28.13
N PHE A 124 5.38 -13.04 -28.11
CA PHE A 124 6.15 -12.87 -26.88
C PHE A 124 5.54 -11.83 -25.92
N VAL A 125 4.97 -10.74 -26.45
CA VAL A 125 4.21 -9.78 -25.63
C VAL A 125 2.99 -10.46 -25.00
N THR A 126 2.26 -11.27 -25.77
CA THR A 126 1.08 -11.99 -25.25
C THR A 126 1.45 -12.96 -24.14
N VAL A 127 2.54 -13.73 -24.30
CA VAL A 127 3.07 -14.62 -23.25
C VAL A 127 3.43 -13.82 -22.00
N GLY A 128 4.16 -12.72 -22.18
CA GLY A 128 4.57 -11.83 -21.11
C GLY A 128 3.40 -11.24 -20.32
N VAL A 129 2.43 -10.65 -21.03
CA VAL A 129 1.21 -10.07 -20.44
C VAL A 129 0.36 -11.13 -19.76
N THR A 130 0.27 -12.34 -20.32
CA THR A 130 -0.48 -13.46 -19.71
C THR A 130 0.14 -13.88 -18.39
N ILE A 131 1.47 -14.09 -18.35
CA ILE A 131 2.19 -14.43 -17.12
C ILE A 131 2.06 -13.30 -16.09
N GLY A 132 2.25 -12.06 -16.51
CA GLY A 132 2.15 -10.88 -15.64
C GLY A 132 0.75 -10.72 -15.04
N SER A 133 -0.30 -10.79 -15.85
CA SER A 133 -1.69 -10.67 -15.41
C SER A 133 -2.11 -11.81 -14.48
N LEU A 134 -1.75 -13.07 -14.81
CA LEU A 134 -1.99 -14.22 -13.92
C LEU A 134 -1.28 -14.04 -12.58
N GLY A 135 -0.03 -13.57 -12.59
CA GLY A 135 0.72 -13.27 -11.37
C GLY A 135 0.05 -12.19 -10.51
N ILE A 136 -0.44 -11.12 -11.13
CA ILE A 136 -1.16 -10.04 -10.44
C ILE A 136 -2.46 -10.56 -9.83
N VAL A 137 -3.27 -11.31 -10.60
CA VAL A 137 -4.54 -11.88 -10.12
C VAL A 137 -4.30 -12.86 -8.97
N ALA A 138 -3.34 -13.78 -9.11
CA ALA A 138 -2.98 -14.73 -8.06
C ALA A 138 -2.44 -14.01 -6.82
N GLY A 139 -1.61 -12.98 -6.99
CA GLY A 139 -1.08 -12.17 -5.91
C GLY A 139 -2.17 -11.40 -5.16
N LEU A 140 -3.15 -10.83 -5.88
CA LEU A 140 -4.31 -10.17 -5.28
C LEU A 140 -5.16 -11.14 -4.45
N ILE A 141 -5.46 -12.33 -5.00
CA ILE A 141 -6.22 -13.36 -4.29
C ILE A 141 -5.47 -13.79 -3.03
N LEU A 142 -4.18 -14.10 -3.15
CA LEU A 142 -3.35 -14.48 -2.01
C LEU A 142 -3.28 -13.36 -0.96
N GLY A 143 -3.12 -12.10 -1.39
CA GLY A 143 -3.12 -10.94 -0.51
C GLY A 143 -4.44 -10.76 0.24
N MET A 144 -5.57 -10.87 -0.45
CA MET A 144 -6.90 -10.80 0.18
C MET A 144 -7.14 -11.94 1.17
N VAL A 145 -6.73 -13.17 0.81
CA VAL A 145 -6.83 -14.33 1.71
C VAL A 145 -5.98 -14.12 2.95
N LEU A 146 -4.74 -13.64 2.81
CA LEU A 146 -3.87 -13.34 3.96
C LEU A 146 -4.45 -12.23 4.85
N LEU A 147 -5.05 -11.20 4.26
CA LEU A 147 -5.73 -10.14 5.00
C LEU A 147 -6.95 -10.66 5.77
N TYR A 148 -7.72 -11.56 5.16
CA TYR A 148 -8.87 -12.20 5.81
C TYR A 148 -8.42 -13.09 6.98
N PHE A 149 -7.34 -13.86 6.80
CA PHE A 149 -6.78 -14.75 7.82
C PHE A 149 -5.71 -14.08 8.71
N ARG A 150 -5.65 -12.74 8.77
CA ARG A 150 -4.60 -12.00 9.49
C ARG A 150 -4.46 -12.42 10.95
N GLN A 151 -5.59 -12.60 11.65
CA GLN A 151 -5.58 -13.00 13.06
C GLN A 151 -5.08 -14.44 13.24
N GLY A 152 -5.43 -15.33 12.30
CA GLY A 152 -4.92 -16.69 12.25
C GLY A 152 -3.41 -16.74 12.03
N ALA A 153 -2.88 -15.89 11.15
CA ALA A 153 -1.45 -15.77 10.91
C ALA A 153 -0.70 -15.27 12.16
N VAL A 154 -1.20 -14.24 12.83
CA VAL A 154 -0.62 -13.73 14.09
C VAL A 154 -0.61 -14.81 15.16
N ASN A 155 -1.74 -15.50 15.36
CA ASN A 155 -1.86 -16.58 16.35
C ASN A 155 -0.92 -17.76 16.03
N ALA A 156 -0.73 -18.09 14.75
CA ALA A 156 0.19 -19.15 14.34
C ALA A 156 1.65 -18.80 14.67
N VAL A 157 2.06 -17.55 14.38
CA VAL A 157 3.39 -17.07 14.73
C VAL A 157 3.57 -17.04 16.25
N GLN A 158 2.57 -16.57 17.02
CA GLN A 158 2.61 -16.60 18.49
C GLN A 158 2.83 -18.01 19.05
N ARG A 159 2.15 -19.02 18.49
CA ARG A 159 2.36 -20.43 18.89
C ARG A 159 3.75 -20.94 18.56
N LEU A 160 4.35 -20.50 17.46
CA LEU A 160 5.69 -20.91 17.03
C LEU A 160 6.80 -20.20 17.82
N THR A 161 6.63 -18.91 18.14
CA THR A 161 7.65 -18.10 18.82
C THR A 161 7.50 -18.09 20.34
N GLY A 162 6.35 -18.53 20.87
CA GLY A 162 6.04 -18.54 22.31
C GLY A 162 5.90 -17.14 22.94
N GLN A 163 5.90 -16.09 22.13
CA GLN A 163 5.84 -14.68 22.53
C GLN A 163 4.46 -14.11 22.18
N ASN A 164 3.85 -13.35 23.10
CA ASN A 164 2.62 -12.61 22.82
C ASN A 164 2.95 -11.39 21.93
N LEU A 165 3.05 -11.63 20.62
CA LEU A 165 3.32 -10.59 19.62
C LEU A 165 2.26 -9.47 19.59
N TRP A 166 1.04 -9.77 20.05
CA TRP A 166 -0.09 -8.86 20.12
C TRP A 166 -0.78 -8.98 21.48
N ASP A 167 -0.23 -8.31 22.50
CA ASP A 167 -0.86 -8.24 23.82
C ASP A 167 -1.92 -7.11 23.83
N PRO A 168 -3.22 -7.42 23.97
CA PRO A 168 -4.29 -6.43 24.01
C PRO A 168 -4.18 -5.44 25.17
N SER A 169 -3.47 -5.81 26.25
CA SER A 169 -3.28 -4.95 27.43
C SER A 169 -2.30 -3.80 27.20
N ILE A 170 -1.38 -3.93 26.24
CA ILE A 170 -0.36 -2.93 25.91
C ILE A 170 -0.77 -2.11 24.68
N ARG A 171 -1.45 -2.72 23.70
CA ARG A 171 -1.82 -2.09 22.42
C ARG A 171 -3.26 -1.57 22.33
N PHE A 172 -4.07 -1.74 23.39
CA PHE A 172 -5.45 -1.24 23.50
C PHE A 172 -6.41 -1.64 22.35
N LEU A 173 -5.99 -2.57 21.49
CA LEU A 173 -6.73 -3.09 20.32
C LEU A 173 -6.67 -4.61 20.37
N THR A 174 -7.85 -5.24 20.38
CA THR A 174 -8.01 -6.72 20.40
C THR A 174 -7.66 -7.39 19.08
N GLU A 175 -7.73 -6.64 17.99
CA GLU A 175 -7.43 -7.11 16.64
C GLU A 175 -6.46 -6.17 15.95
N LEU A 176 -5.70 -6.70 15.00
CA LEU A 176 -4.89 -5.90 14.08
C LEU A 176 -5.85 -5.18 13.12
N PRO A 177 -6.08 -3.87 13.21
CA PRO A 177 -6.98 -3.19 12.30
C PRO A 177 -6.36 -3.17 10.90
N SER A 178 -7.04 -3.71 9.90
CA SER A 178 -6.65 -3.58 8.50
C SER A 178 -7.70 -2.77 7.77
N ARG A 179 -7.37 -1.52 7.40
CA ARG A 179 -8.14 -0.76 6.44
C ARG A 179 -7.43 -0.84 5.10
N THR A 180 -8.01 -1.56 4.17
CA THR A 180 -7.54 -1.57 2.78
C THR A 180 -8.13 -0.38 2.05
N ASP A 181 -7.28 0.53 1.57
CA ASP A 181 -7.71 1.57 0.64
C ASP A 181 -7.74 0.99 -0.79
N PRO A 182 -8.91 0.94 -1.45
CA PRO A 182 -9.01 0.47 -2.83
C PRO A 182 -8.14 1.26 -3.81
N PHE A 183 -7.89 2.55 -3.53
CA PHE A 183 -7.06 3.40 -4.36
C PHE A 183 -5.58 2.97 -4.30
N GLU A 184 -5.06 2.69 -3.11
CA GLU A 184 -3.70 2.17 -2.94
C GLU A 184 -3.52 0.83 -3.64
N VAL A 185 -4.49 -0.08 -3.48
CA VAL A 185 -4.47 -1.40 -4.14
C VAL A 185 -4.49 -1.22 -5.67
N ALA A 186 -5.36 -0.36 -6.19
CA ALA A 186 -5.42 -0.07 -7.63
C ALA A 186 -4.12 0.52 -8.16
N ALA A 187 -3.51 1.46 -7.43
CA ALA A 187 -2.22 2.06 -7.79
C ALA A 187 -1.11 1.01 -7.89
N VAL A 188 -1.02 0.10 -6.92
CA VAL A 188 -0.04 -1.00 -6.92
C VAL A 188 -0.28 -1.95 -8.10
N VAL A 189 -1.54 -2.31 -8.37
CA VAL A 189 -1.90 -3.21 -9.49
C VAL A 189 -1.54 -2.59 -10.84
N ILE A 190 -1.88 -1.31 -11.05
CA ILE A 190 -1.56 -0.59 -12.28
C ILE A 190 -0.05 -0.49 -12.47
N MET A 191 0.69 -0.16 -11.41
CA MET A 191 2.14 -0.07 -11.47
C MET A 191 2.79 -1.42 -11.78
N ALA A 192 2.37 -2.49 -11.11
CA ALA A 192 2.86 -3.84 -11.37
C ALA A 192 2.57 -4.28 -12.81
N PHE A 193 1.37 -3.97 -13.33
CA PHE A 193 1.01 -4.25 -14.71
C PHE A 193 1.87 -3.46 -15.71
N LEU A 194 2.09 -2.17 -15.48
CA LEU A 194 2.95 -1.32 -16.32
C LEU A 194 4.38 -1.84 -16.34
N PHE A 195 4.97 -2.16 -15.18
CA PHE A 195 6.33 -2.69 -15.13
C PHE A 195 6.45 -4.06 -15.79
N SER A 196 5.45 -4.94 -15.60
CA SER A 196 5.40 -6.22 -16.30
C SER A 196 5.38 -6.00 -17.83
N LEU A 197 4.53 -5.11 -18.32
CA LEU A 197 4.41 -4.80 -19.73
C LEU A 197 5.74 -4.24 -20.29
N LEU A 198 6.37 -3.29 -19.59
CA LEU A 198 7.67 -2.74 -19.98
C LEU A 198 8.77 -3.80 -20.03
N ALA A 199 8.83 -4.70 -19.04
CA ALA A 199 9.80 -5.78 -19.02
C ALA A 199 9.59 -6.80 -20.15
N THR A 200 8.37 -6.99 -20.62
CA THR A 200 8.07 -7.93 -21.72
C THR A 200 8.40 -7.38 -23.10
N LEU A 201 8.44 -6.05 -23.26
CA LEU A 201 8.71 -5.39 -24.53
C LEU A 201 10.14 -5.62 -25.02
N TYR A 202 11.14 -5.51 -24.13
CA TYR A 202 12.55 -5.65 -24.51
C TYR A 202 12.89 -7.05 -25.08
N PRO A 203 12.54 -8.16 -24.42
CA PRO A 203 12.75 -9.51 -24.95
C PRO A 203 11.97 -9.77 -26.24
N ALA A 204 10.73 -9.28 -26.33
CA ALA A 204 9.90 -9.46 -27.52
C ALA A 204 10.48 -8.77 -28.75
N TRP A 205 11.00 -7.55 -28.58
CA TRP A 205 11.72 -6.85 -29.65
C TRP A 205 12.99 -7.60 -30.06
N LYS A 206 13.74 -8.11 -29.09
CA LYS A 206 14.95 -8.90 -29.35
C LYS A 206 14.66 -10.20 -30.11
N ALA A 207 13.58 -10.90 -29.77
CA ALA A 207 13.12 -12.11 -30.46
C ALA A 207 12.69 -11.84 -31.91
N ALA A 208 12.02 -10.72 -32.16
CA ALA A 208 11.59 -10.32 -33.49
C ALA A 208 12.78 -9.96 -34.41
N GLY A 209 13.90 -9.54 -33.83
CA GLY A 209 15.12 -9.19 -34.55
C GLY A 209 15.97 -10.37 -35.03
N THR A 210 15.66 -11.61 -34.63
CA THR A 210 16.48 -12.79 -34.97
C THR A 210 16.50 -13.06 -36.48
N ASP A 211 17.71 -13.20 -37.03
CA ASP A 211 17.94 -13.56 -38.43
C ASP A 211 17.88 -15.09 -38.60
N PRO A 212 16.86 -15.63 -39.31
CA PRO A 212 16.73 -17.06 -39.50
C PRO A 212 17.93 -17.68 -40.24
N VAL A 213 18.60 -16.93 -41.11
CA VAL A 213 19.74 -17.44 -41.91
C VAL A 213 20.95 -17.67 -41.02
N GLN A 214 21.20 -16.81 -40.03
CA GLN A 214 22.31 -16.99 -39.10
C GLN A 214 22.07 -18.17 -38.15
N VAL A 215 20.83 -18.35 -37.68
CA VAL A 215 20.50 -19.43 -36.74
C VAL A 215 20.62 -20.82 -37.38
N LEU A 216 20.22 -20.95 -38.65
CA LEU A 216 20.24 -22.23 -39.37
C LEU A 216 21.61 -22.58 -40.00
N ARG A 217 22.58 -21.65 -39.99
CA ARG A 217 23.89 -21.81 -40.64
C ARG A 217 24.99 -22.29 -39.69
N TYR A 218 24.79 -22.19 -38.37
CA TYR A 218 25.75 -22.68 -37.36
C TYR A 218 25.44 -24.12 -36.88
N GLU A 219 24.67 -24.86 -37.67
CA GLU A 219 24.59 -26.33 -37.73
C GLU A 219 24.93 -26.77 -39.16
#